data_AF-A0A2S8FZ85-F1
#
_entry.id   AF-A0A2S8FZ85-F1
#
_cell.length_a   1.000
_cell.length_b   1.000
_cell.length_c   1.000
_cell.angle_alpha   90.00
_cell.angle_beta   90.00
_cell.angle_gamma   90.00
#
_symmetry.space_group_name_H-M   'P 1'
#
loop_
_entity.id
_entity.type
_entity.pdbx_description
1 polymer ?
#
loop_
_entity_poly.entity_id
_entity_poly.type
_entity_poly.pdbx_seq_one_letter_code
_entity_poly.pdbx_strand_id
1 'polypeptide(L)'
;MKNSTLVTWCGLAVIAYSLLAPLVEPHDTKPEPSDPGGPNLLAVFQKSDQTTQAVADAQAFGQLCRSLAAMIEFDGQQPEPQLVSGVQLDNFRTLARFYQANGASYATRYPALAHVAGDYLESQLGTDGGKLDPAARARWIAAYRALAASALYAADSL
;
A
#
# COMPACT_ATOMS: atom_id res chain seq x y z
N MET A 1 -24.71 -8.74 77.17
CA MET A 1 -23.86 -9.93 77.39
C MET A 1 -24.71 -11.18 77.30
N LYS A 2 -24.58 -11.95 76.21
CA LYS A 2 -24.84 -13.40 76.13
C LYS A 2 -24.48 -13.87 74.73
N ASN A 3 -23.56 -14.83 74.71
CA ASN A 3 -22.83 -15.33 73.55
C ASN A 3 -23.72 -16.24 72.70
N SER A 4 -23.61 -16.16 71.37
CA SER A 4 -24.16 -17.17 70.46
C SER A 4 -23.04 -18.06 69.92
N THR A 5 -23.14 -19.34 70.25
CA THR A 5 -22.25 -20.43 69.87
C THR A 5 -22.70 -21.12 68.58
N LEU A 6 -21.75 -21.25 67.65
CA LEU A 6 -21.40 -22.43 66.85
C LEU A 6 -22.50 -23.46 66.51
N VAL A 7 -22.84 -23.55 65.22
CA VAL A 7 -23.43 -24.73 64.54
C VAL A 7 -22.85 -24.75 63.12
N THR A 8 -21.79 -25.51 62.86
CA THR A 8 -21.76 -26.89 62.30
C THR A 8 -21.53 -26.88 60.78
N TRP A 9 -20.38 -27.44 60.43
CA TRP A 9 -19.85 -27.64 59.08
C TRP A 9 -20.64 -28.71 58.30
N CYS A 10 -21.03 -28.39 57.07
CA CYS A 10 -21.30 -29.30 55.96
C CYS A 10 -20.84 -28.51 54.71
N GLY A 11 -19.72 -28.81 54.07
CA GLY A 11 -19.51 -30.06 53.35
C GLY A 11 -20.03 -29.90 51.92
N LEU A 12 -19.30 -29.18 51.07
CA LEU A 12 -19.54 -29.15 49.63
C LEU A 12 -18.19 -29.17 48.90
N ALA A 13 -17.82 -30.37 48.46
CA ALA A 13 -16.70 -30.62 47.56
C ALA A 13 -17.04 -30.02 46.19
N VAL A 14 -16.24 -29.05 45.73
CA VAL A 14 -16.28 -28.60 44.34
C VAL A 14 -15.26 -29.44 43.57
N ILE A 15 -15.79 -30.21 42.63
CA ILE A 15 -15.08 -31.11 41.73
C ILE A 15 -14.18 -30.29 40.80
N ALA A 16 -12.88 -30.59 40.83
CA ALA A 16 -11.91 -30.12 39.85
C ALA A 16 -12.19 -30.79 38.50
N TYR A 17 -12.67 -30.02 37.52
CA TYR A 17 -12.84 -30.47 36.14
C TYR A 17 -12.54 -29.32 35.19
N SER A 18 -11.26 -29.10 34.92
CA SER A 18 -10.82 -28.36 33.73
C SER A 18 -9.69 -29.14 33.09
N LEU A 19 -10.11 -30.04 32.21
CA LEU A 19 -9.30 -30.80 31.28
C LEU A 19 -8.37 -29.87 30.48
N LEU A 20 -7.17 -30.38 30.24
CA LEU A 20 -6.19 -29.91 29.27
C LEU A 20 -6.85 -29.33 28.00
N ALA A 21 -6.92 -28.01 27.90
CA ALA A 21 -6.99 -27.37 26.60
C ALA A 21 -5.60 -27.50 25.98
N PRO A 22 -5.44 -28.07 24.76
CA PRO A 22 -4.20 -27.88 24.04
C PRO A 22 -4.03 -26.37 23.86
N LEU A 23 -2.85 -25.89 24.23
CA LEU A 23 -2.39 -24.53 23.95
C LEU A 23 -2.33 -24.41 22.42
N VAL A 24 -3.46 -24.10 21.78
CA VAL A 24 -3.47 -23.64 20.40
C VAL A 24 -2.90 -22.24 20.49
N GLU A 25 -1.59 -22.13 20.29
CA GLU A 25 -0.99 -20.84 20.02
C GLU A 25 -1.76 -20.27 18.83
N PRO A 26 -2.36 -19.07 18.94
CA PRO A 26 -2.94 -18.43 17.78
C PRO A 26 -1.80 -18.25 16.79
N HIS A 27 -1.79 -19.09 15.75
CA HIS A 27 -1.03 -18.78 14.55
C HIS A 27 -1.59 -17.46 14.07
N ASP A 28 -0.84 -16.39 14.35
CA ASP A 28 -1.09 -15.04 13.87
C ASP A 28 -0.84 -15.06 12.36
N THR A 29 -1.79 -15.64 11.61
CA THR A 29 -1.75 -15.64 10.17
C THR A 29 -2.08 -14.22 9.75
N LYS A 30 -1.04 -13.40 9.51
CA LYS A 30 -1.18 -12.13 8.79
C LYS A 30 -2.02 -12.45 7.55
N PRO A 31 -3.19 -11.81 7.36
CA PRO A 31 -4.01 -12.08 6.18
C PRO A 31 -3.16 -11.83 4.94
N GLU A 32 -3.21 -12.77 3.99
CA GLU A 32 -2.46 -12.66 2.75
C GLU A 32 -2.91 -11.39 2.00
N PRO A 33 -1.98 -10.54 1.55
CA PRO A 33 -2.32 -9.37 0.77
C PRO A 33 -3.13 -9.79 -0.46
N SER A 34 -4.23 -9.08 -0.76
CA SER A 34 -5.01 -9.34 -1.98
C SER A 34 -4.38 -8.64 -3.18
N ASP A 35 -4.27 -9.35 -4.32
CA ASP A 35 -3.77 -8.78 -5.56
C ASP A 35 -4.69 -7.63 -6.05
N PRO A 36 -4.16 -6.41 -6.25
CA PRO A 36 -4.95 -5.26 -6.68
C PRO A 36 -5.36 -5.29 -8.17
N GLY A 37 -4.93 -6.27 -8.97
CA GLY A 37 -5.43 -6.47 -10.33
C GLY A 37 -4.72 -5.67 -11.44
N GLY A 38 -3.64 -4.95 -11.14
CA GLY A 38 -2.74 -4.39 -12.17
C GLY A 38 -1.83 -3.26 -11.69
N PRO A 39 -0.87 -2.80 -12.51
CA PRO A 39 0.03 -3.65 -13.31
C PRO A 39 0.82 -4.61 -12.41
N ASN A 40 1.52 -5.63 -12.94
CA ASN A 40 2.26 -6.58 -12.11
C ASN A 40 3.65 -6.03 -11.70
N LEU A 41 3.68 -5.16 -10.70
CA LEU A 41 4.94 -4.63 -10.14
C LEU A 41 5.62 -5.61 -9.22
N LEU A 42 4.87 -6.56 -8.62
CA LEU A 42 5.48 -7.62 -7.83
C LEU A 42 6.55 -8.32 -8.66
N ALA A 43 6.23 -8.83 -9.86
CA ALA A 43 7.18 -9.46 -10.80
C ALA A 43 8.43 -8.63 -11.15
N VAL A 44 8.38 -7.30 -11.00
CA VAL A 44 9.53 -6.41 -11.19
C VAL A 44 10.44 -6.46 -9.96
N PHE A 45 9.88 -6.28 -8.77
CA PHE A 45 10.67 -6.19 -7.54
C PHE A 45 11.22 -7.54 -7.07
N GLN A 46 10.52 -8.67 -7.32
CA GLN A 46 11.02 -10.03 -6.95
C GLN A 46 12.28 -10.45 -7.73
N LYS A 47 12.64 -9.75 -8.82
CA LYS A 47 13.87 -10.04 -9.56
C LYS A 47 15.14 -9.53 -8.88
N SER A 48 15.01 -8.77 -7.79
CA SER A 48 16.14 -8.25 -7.03
C SER A 48 16.70 -9.32 -6.09
N ASP A 49 18.02 -9.51 -6.12
CA ASP A 49 18.72 -10.38 -5.16
C ASP A 49 18.76 -9.79 -3.73
N GLN A 50 18.39 -8.51 -3.57
CA GLN A 50 18.33 -7.81 -2.29
C GLN A 50 16.88 -7.63 -1.83
N THR A 51 16.26 -8.65 -1.24
CA THR A 51 14.84 -8.64 -0.85
C THR A 51 14.48 -7.47 0.08
N THR A 52 15.26 -7.22 1.14
CA THR A 52 14.98 -6.12 2.07
C THR A 52 14.99 -4.76 1.39
N GLN A 53 15.93 -4.54 0.47
CA GLN A 53 15.98 -3.31 -0.32
C GLN A 53 14.81 -3.24 -1.33
N ALA A 54 14.41 -4.36 -1.91
CA ALA A 54 13.27 -4.44 -2.82
C ALA A 54 11.94 -4.13 -2.12
N VAL A 55 11.72 -4.62 -0.91
CA VAL A 55 10.57 -4.25 -0.06
C VAL A 55 10.56 -2.74 0.18
N ALA A 56 11.69 -2.17 0.61
CA ALA A 56 11.79 -0.74 0.89
C ALA A 56 11.55 0.13 -0.37
N ASP A 57 12.12 -0.27 -1.51
CA ASP A 57 11.96 0.43 -2.77
C ASP A 57 10.52 0.33 -3.32
N ALA A 58 9.89 -0.85 -3.22
CA ALA A 58 8.48 -1.05 -3.58
C ALA A 58 7.56 -0.19 -2.71
N GLN A 59 7.81 -0.16 -1.39
CA GLN A 59 7.06 0.68 -0.46
C GLN A 59 7.24 2.17 -0.79
N ALA A 60 8.48 2.61 -1.03
CA ALA A 60 8.79 3.99 -1.38
C ALA A 60 8.12 4.40 -2.70
N PHE A 61 8.19 3.57 -3.74
CA PHE A 61 7.54 3.83 -5.03
C PHE A 61 6.01 3.88 -4.90
N GLY A 62 5.44 2.97 -4.11
CA GLY A 62 4.01 2.95 -3.83
C GLY A 62 3.52 4.22 -3.12
N GLN A 63 4.28 4.71 -2.13
CA GLN A 63 3.96 5.97 -1.45
C GLN A 63 4.08 7.18 -2.39
N LEU A 64 5.09 7.23 -3.27
CA LEU A 64 5.19 8.27 -4.29
C LEU A 64 3.93 8.31 -5.17
N CYS A 65 3.51 7.15 -5.69
CA CYS A 65 2.32 7.07 -6.55
C CYS A 65 1.06 7.52 -5.80
N ARG A 66 0.92 7.15 -4.53
CA ARG A 66 -0.19 7.61 -3.68
C ARG A 66 -0.15 9.13 -3.49
N SER A 67 1.01 9.71 -3.21
CA SER A 67 1.17 11.16 -3.08
C SER A 67 0.87 11.91 -4.38
N LEU A 68 1.27 11.37 -5.53
CA LEU A 68 0.93 11.92 -6.84
C LEU A 68 -0.59 11.95 -7.05
N ALA A 69 -1.29 10.84 -6.80
CA ALA A 69 -2.74 10.78 -6.90
C ALA A 69 -3.44 11.80 -5.97
N ALA A 70 -3.00 11.87 -4.71
CA ALA A 70 -3.56 12.80 -3.72
C ALA A 70 -3.36 14.27 -4.12
N MET A 71 -2.19 14.61 -4.67
CA MET A 71 -1.95 15.97 -5.17
C MET A 71 -2.85 16.32 -6.36
N ILE A 72 -2.95 15.42 -7.34
CA ILE A 72 -3.78 15.66 -8.53
C ILE A 72 -5.24 15.88 -8.14
N GLU A 73 -5.72 15.08 -7.18
CA GLU A 73 -7.05 15.21 -6.59
C GLU A 73 -7.23 16.54 -5.86
N PHE A 74 -6.28 16.90 -4.99
CA PHE A 74 -6.29 18.17 -4.26
C PHE A 74 -6.29 19.38 -5.20
N ASP A 75 -5.41 19.41 -6.20
CA ASP A 75 -5.33 20.48 -7.19
C ASP A 75 -6.64 20.62 -7.98
N GLY A 76 -7.28 19.49 -8.32
CA GLY A 76 -8.55 19.49 -9.04
C GLY A 76 -9.74 20.02 -8.24
N GLN A 77 -9.62 20.09 -6.92
CA GLN A 77 -10.66 20.63 -6.03
C GLN A 77 -10.51 22.14 -5.79
N GLN A 78 -9.42 22.76 -6.27
CA GLN A 78 -9.20 24.19 -6.11
C GLN A 78 -10.12 25.00 -7.03
N PRO A 79 -10.48 26.24 -6.66
CA PRO A 79 -11.21 27.14 -7.55
C PRO A 79 -10.47 27.40 -8.86
N GLU A 80 -9.13 27.42 -8.80
CA GLU A 80 -8.23 27.59 -9.94
C GLU A 80 -7.14 26.51 -9.92
N PRO A 81 -7.40 25.32 -10.48
CA PRO A 81 -6.42 24.24 -10.56
C PRO A 81 -5.18 24.68 -11.36
N GLN A 82 -3.99 24.37 -10.82
CA GLN A 82 -2.70 24.75 -11.42
C GLN A 82 -2.23 23.73 -12.46
N LEU A 83 -2.61 22.46 -12.30
CA LEU A 83 -2.33 21.42 -13.29
C LEU A 83 -3.42 21.47 -14.35
N VAL A 84 -3.09 21.97 -15.55
CA VAL A 84 -4.07 22.21 -16.63
C VAL A 84 -3.83 21.33 -17.86
N SER A 85 -2.74 20.56 -17.90
CA SER A 85 -2.39 19.69 -19.03
C SER A 85 -1.70 18.40 -18.60
N GLY A 86 -1.79 17.37 -19.45
CA GLY A 86 -1.04 16.12 -19.30
C GLY A 86 0.47 16.33 -19.32
N VAL A 87 0.97 17.28 -20.11
CA VAL A 87 2.41 17.61 -20.14
C VAL A 87 2.91 18.12 -18.78
N GLN A 88 2.13 18.97 -18.10
CA GLN A 88 2.50 19.44 -16.77
C GLN A 88 2.53 18.30 -15.75
N LEU A 89 1.58 17.36 -15.81
CA LEU A 89 1.61 16.16 -14.98
C LEU A 89 2.84 15.30 -15.26
N ASP A 90 3.20 15.16 -16.53
CA ASP A 90 4.37 14.40 -16.96
C ASP A 90 5.69 15.01 -16.46
N ASN A 91 5.79 16.32 -16.49
CA ASN A 91 6.92 17.04 -15.89
C ASN A 91 6.92 16.87 -14.37
N PHE A 92 5.75 17.02 -13.74
CA PHE A 92 5.62 16.92 -12.30
C PHE A 92 6.01 15.53 -11.77
N ARG A 93 5.53 14.43 -12.39
CA ARG A 93 5.91 13.06 -11.99
C ARG A 93 7.41 12.78 -12.16
N THR A 94 8.03 13.41 -13.16
CA THR A 94 9.45 13.24 -13.44
C THR A 94 10.28 13.92 -12.35
N LEU A 95 9.92 15.16 -11.99
CA LEU A 95 10.54 15.89 -10.90
C LEU A 95 10.32 15.22 -9.54
N ALA A 96 9.11 14.75 -9.25
CA ALA A 96 8.79 14.09 -7.98
C ALA A 96 9.64 12.83 -7.77
N ARG A 97 9.82 12.02 -8.82
CA ARG A 97 10.68 10.83 -8.80
C ARG A 97 12.15 11.21 -8.59
N PHE A 98 12.63 12.21 -9.32
CA PHE A 98 14.01 12.71 -9.20
C PHE A 98 14.30 13.18 -7.76
N TYR A 99 13.37 13.92 -7.15
CA TYR A 99 13.49 14.39 -5.78
C TYR A 99 13.48 13.24 -4.78
N GLN A 100 12.52 12.32 -4.87
CA GLN A 100 12.42 11.17 -3.98
C GLN A 100 13.69 10.32 -3.99
N ALA A 101 14.24 10.08 -5.18
CA ALA A 101 15.42 9.25 -5.34
C ALA A 101 16.74 10.02 -5.10
N ASN A 102 16.69 11.29 -4.67
CA ASN A 102 17.85 12.15 -4.47
C ASN A 102 18.78 12.17 -5.70
N GLY A 103 18.19 12.26 -6.90
CA GLY A 103 18.89 12.21 -8.18
C GLY A 103 19.29 10.81 -8.67
N ALA A 104 19.10 9.76 -7.87
CA ALA A 104 19.23 8.38 -8.33
C ALA A 104 18.02 7.94 -9.16
N SER A 105 18.10 6.78 -9.81
CA SER A 105 16.99 6.21 -10.57
C SER A 105 16.68 4.81 -10.08
N TYR A 106 15.39 4.54 -9.82
CA TYR A 106 14.92 3.17 -9.61
C TYR A 106 15.23 2.28 -10.81
N ALA A 107 15.28 2.83 -12.03
CA ALA A 107 15.57 2.07 -13.24
C ALA A 107 16.97 1.43 -13.24
N THR A 108 17.92 1.97 -12.46
CA THR A 108 19.25 1.36 -12.30
C THR A 108 19.16 0.04 -11.54
N ARG A 109 18.27 -0.05 -10.52
CA ARG A 109 18.05 -1.26 -9.72
C ARG A 109 16.99 -2.18 -10.31
N TYR A 110 15.98 -1.59 -10.96
CA TYR A 110 14.82 -2.26 -11.53
C TYR A 110 14.61 -1.80 -12.98
N PRO A 111 15.40 -2.29 -13.96
CA PRO A 111 15.33 -1.82 -15.35
C PRO A 111 13.93 -1.94 -15.97
N ALA A 112 13.17 -2.98 -15.59
CA ALA A 112 11.82 -3.20 -16.08
C ALA A 112 10.77 -2.25 -15.47
N LEU A 113 11.05 -1.57 -14.36
CA LEU A 113 10.06 -0.74 -13.67
C LEU A 113 9.57 0.42 -14.53
N ALA A 114 10.49 1.08 -15.24
CA ALA A 114 10.15 2.21 -16.10
C ALA A 114 9.21 1.78 -17.24
N HIS A 115 9.44 0.62 -17.84
CA HIS A 115 8.60 0.06 -18.89
C HIS A 115 7.23 -0.39 -18.35
N VAL A 116 7.20 -1.23 -17.31
CA VAL A 116 5.93 -1.74 -16.78
C VAL A 116 5.03 -0.61 -16.27
N ALA A 117 5.57 0.38 -15.56
CA ALA A 117 4.79 1.52 -15.11
C ALA A 117 4.43 2.47 -16.26
N GLY A 118 5.35 2.68 -17.21
CA GLY A 118 5.14 3.53 -18.38
C GLY A 118 4.05 3.00 -19.29
N ASP A 119 4.14 1.74 -19.70
CA ASP A 119 3.17 1.05 -20.57
C ASP A 119 1.79 1.03 -19.90
N TYR A 120 1.74 0.82 -18.58
CA TYR A 120 0.50 0.91 -17.83
C TYR A 120 -0.10 2.32 -17.92
N LEU A 121 0.67 3.37 -17.62
CA LEU A 121 0.19 4.74 -17.70
C LEU A 121 -0.27 5.10 -19.11
N GLU A 122 0.48 4.73 -20.14
CA GLU A 122 0.11 4.94 -21.54
C GLU A 122 -1.19 4.22 -21.90
N SER A 123 -1.38 2.98 -21.43
CA SER A 123 -2.64 2.23 -21.66
C SER A 123 -3.87 2.90 -21.01
N GLN A 124 -3.68 3.60 -19.89
CA GLN A 124 -4.78 4.25 -19.16
C GLN A 124 -5.06 5.68 -19.62
N LEU A 125 -4.04 6.37 -20.12
CA LEU A 125 -4.04 7.82 -20.31
C LEU A 125 -3.85 8.24 -21.77
N GLY A 126 -3.31 7.35 -22.60
CA GLY A 126 -2.80 7.66 -23.93
C GLY A 126 -1.49 8.45 -23.88
N THR A 127 -1.04 8.90 -25.04
CA THR A 127 0.16 9.72 -25.21
C THR A 127 -0.12 11.21 -25.37
N ASP A 128 -1.41 11.60 -25.43
CA ASP A 128 -1.81 12.98 -25.66
C ASP A 128 -1.67 13.82 -24.38
N GLY A 129 -0.76 14.78 -24.40
CA GLY A 129 -0.54 15.74 -23.32
C GLY A 129 -1.60 16.85 -23.22
N GLY A 130 -2.81 16.61 -23.72
CA GLY A 130 -3.89 17.59 -23.88
C GLY A 130 -4.40 18.20 -22.56
N LYS A 131 -5.49 18.97 -22.65
CA LYS A 131 -6.08 19.64 -21.49
C LYS A 131 -6.48 18.63 -20.40
N LEU A 132 -6.15 18.95 -19.16
CA LEU A 132 -6.50 18.15 -17.99
C LEU A 132 -7.91 18.53 -17.49
N ASP A 133 -8.93 18.03 -18.18
CA ASP A 133 -10.32 18.17 -17.75
C ASP A 133 -10.64 17.22 -16.55
N PRO A 134 -11.83 17.32 -15.93
CA PRO A 134 -12.18 16.48 -14.78
C PRO A 134 -12.13 14.97 -15.08
N ALA A 135 -12.48 14.55 -16.30
CA ALA A 135 -12.47 13.14 -16.68
C ALA A 135 -11.04 12.62 -16.86
N ALA A 136 -10.18 13.37 -17.53
CA ALA A 136 -8.76 13.09 -17.65
C ALA A 136 -8.10 13.03 -16.27
N ARG A 137 -8.41 13.99 -15.39
CA ARG A 137 -7.91 14.00 -14.01
C ARG A 137 -8.32 12.75 -13.23
N ALA A 138 -9.57 12.32 -13.34
CA ALA A 138 -10.04 11.09 -12.70
C ALA A 138 -9.26 9.86 -13.19
N ARG A 139 -8.97 9.76 -14.50
CA ARG A 139 -8.13 8.67 -15.05
C ARG A 139 -6.71 8.71 -14.49
N TRP A 140 -6.09 9.89 -14.41
CA TRP A 140 -4.76 10.06 -13.81
C TRP A 140 -4.72 9.61 -12.34
N ILE A 141 -5.71 10.03 -11.54
CA ILE A 141 -5.84 9.63 -10.13
C ILE A 141 -5.99 8.11 -10.03
N ALA A 142 -6.87 7.51 -10.83
CA ALA A 142 -7.10 6.07 -10.82
C ALA A 142 -5.83 5.28 -11.20
N ALA A 143 -5.12 5.69 -12.26
CA ALA A 143 -3.91 5.04 -12.71
C ALA A 143 -2.80 5.09 -11.63
N TYR A 144 -2.60 6.24 -10.98
CA TYR A 144 -1.62 6.34 -9.89
C TYR A 144 -2.03 5.56 -8.64
N ARG A 145 -3.32 5.48 -8.32
CA ARG A 145 -3.80 4.63 -7.22
C ARG A 145 -3.57 3.15 -7.51
N ALA A 146 -3.74 2.71 -8.75
CA ALA A 146 -3.45 1.33 -9.15
C ALA A 146 -1.95 1.01 -9.06
N LEU A 147 -1.08 1.89 -9.57
CA LEU A 147 0.38 1.76 -9.40
C LEU A 147 0.78 1.71 -7.92
N ALA A 148 0.19 2.58 -7.09
CA ALA A 148 0.44 2.59 -5.66
C ALA A 148 0.02 1.28 -4.99
N ALA A 149 -1.17 0.79 -5.29
CA ALA A 149 -1.69 -0.46 -4.75
C ALA A 149 -0.79 -1.64 -5.15
N SER A 150 -0.40 -1.73 -6.42
CA SER A 150 0.48 -2.78 -6.92
C SER A 150 1.87 -2.77 -6.28
N ALA A 151 2.47 -1.59 -6.11
CA ALA A 151 3.78 -1.46 -5.50
C ALA A 151 3.76 -1.80 -4.00
N LEU A 152 2.70 -1.42 -3.30
CA LEU A 152 2.54 -1.76 -1.88
C LEU A 152 2.22 -3.24 -1.68
N TYR A 153 1.39 -3.82 -2.57
CA TYR A 153 1.19 -5.27 -2.62
C TYR A 153 2.51 -6.01 -2.83
N ALA A 154 3.36 -5.52 -3.74
CA ALA A 154 4.70 -6.06 -3.93
C ALA A 154 5.53 -5.99 -2.65
N ALA A 155 5.55 -4.85 -1.97
CA ALA A 155 6.28 -4.68 -0.71
C ALA A 155 5.79 -5.64 0.39
N ASP A 156 4.49 -5.91 0.47
CA ASP A 156 3.90 -6.83 1.45
C ASP A 156 4.12 -8.32 1.10
N SER A 157 4.47 -8.64 -0.15
CA SER A 157 4.53 -10.01 -0.69
C SER A 157 5.94 -10.48 -1.08
N LEU A 158 6.97 -9.68 -0.81
CA LEU A 158 8.39 -10.01 -0.98
C LEU A 158 9.02 -10.45 0.35
#